data_AF-A0A0L7K1X7-F1
#
_entry.id   AF-A0A0L7K1X7-F1
#
_cell.length_a   1.000
_cell.length_b   1.000
_cell.length_c   1.000
_cell.angle_alpha   90.00
_cell.angle_beta   90.00
_cell.angle_gamma   90.00
#
_symmetry.space_group_name_H-M   'P 1'
#
loop_
_entity.id
_entity.type
_entity.pdbx_description
1 polymer ?
#
loop_
_entity_poly.entity_id
_entity_poly.type
_entity_poly.pdbx_seq_one_letter_code
_entity_poly.pdbx_strand_id
1 'polypeptide(L)'
;MGLPVGGIPHDKLPQCWSDDVRMNALFAPFRLKAANPESWEMKMKFWSEMLRQWCHCRGDPVVSAADAKVAFQRKGRMPSCIDIVVEEMFR
;
A
#
# COMPACT_ATOMS: atom_id res chain seq x y z
N MET A 1 -10.21 3.61 -23.80
CA MET A 1 -10.52 4.44 -22.63
C MET A 1 -9.67 3.94 -21.49
N GLY A 2 -8.54 4.61 -21.19
CA GLY A 2 -7.71 4.24 -20.05
C GLY A 2 -8.40 4.71 -18.79
N LEU A 3 -8.63 3.81 -17.83
CA LEU A 3 -9.10 4.19 -16.50
C LEU A 3 -8.22 5.35 -15.99
N PRO A 4 -8.81 6.40 -15.36
CA PRO A 4 -7.99 7.36 -14.63
C PRO A 4 -7.13 6.54 -13.67
N VAL A 5 -5.82 6.76 -13.70
CA VAL A 5 -4.84 6.08 -12.84
C VAL A 5 -5.23 6.39 -11.41
N GLY A 6 -6.11 5.57 -10.86
CA GLY A 6 -6.93 5.90 -9.71
C GLY A 6 -6.13 5.74 -8.46
N GLY A 7 -5.17 6.62 -8.20
CA GLY A 7 -4.51 6.71 -6.91
C GLY A 7 -5.46 7.28 -5.86
N ILE A 8 -5.06 7.18 -4.59
CA ILE A 8 -5.72 7.94 -3.52
C ILE A 8 -5.43 9.44 -3.76
N PRO A 9 -6.44 10.34 -3.65
CA PRO A 9 -6.23 11.77 -3.76
C PRO A 9 -5.13 12.27 -2.81
N HIS A 10 -4.34 13.24 -3.23
CA HIS A 10 -3.22 13.76 -2.41
C HIS A 10 -3.64 14.22 -1.02
N ASP A 11 -4.84 14.79 -0.89
CA ASP A 11 -5.40 15.28 0.38
C ASP A 11 -5.78 14.14 1.35
N LYS A 12 -5.91 12.91 0.83
CA LYS A 12 -6.26 11.71 1.60
C LYS A 12 -5.04 10.83 1.90
N LEU A 13 -3.89 11.10 1.28
CA LEU A 13 -2.67 10.38 1.54
C LEU A 13 -2.17 10.67 2.95
N PRO A 14 -1.55 9.69 3.63
CA PRO A 14 -1.02 9.90 4.97
C PRO A 14 0.12 10.92 4.94
N GLN A 15 0.29 11.70 6.01
CA GLN A 15 1.33 12.73 6.09
C GLN A 15 2.74 12.17 5.88
N CYS A 16 2.98 10.91 6.25
CA CYS A 16 4.25 10.23 5.99
C CYS A 16 4.50 9.93 4.50
N TRP A 17 3.52 10.12 3.62
CA TRP A 17 3.67 9.88 2.18
C TRP A 17 4.68 10.84 1.54
N SER A 18 4.89 12.03 2.10
CA SER A 18 5.93 12.96 1.63
C SER A 18 7.33 12.63 2.16
N ASP A 19 7.44 11.83 3.22
CA ASP A 19 8.70 11.42 3.84
C ASP A 19 9.36 10.28 3.03
N ASP A 20 10.43 10.62 2.32
CA ASP A 20 11.18 9.66 1.50
C ASP A 20 11.82 8.53 2.31
N VAL A 21 12.28 8.80 3.52
CA VAL A 21 12.95 7.80 4.36
C VAL A 21 11.92 6.78 4.83
N ARG A 22 10.80 7.27 5.37
CA ARG A 22 9.72 6.41 5.85
C ARG A 22 9.07 5.61 4.73
N MET A 23 8.79 6.24 3.60
CA MET A 23 8.19 5.54 2.46
C MET A 23 9.13 4.50 1.84
N ASN A 24 10.44 4.74 1.79
CA ASN A 24 11.38 3.70 1.33
C ASN A 24 11.34 2.46 2.23
N ALA A 25 11.25 2.62 3.56
CA ALA A 25 11.08 1.50 4.48
C ALA A 25 9.72 0.79 4.30
N LEU A 26 8.65 1.55 4.07
CA LEU A 26 7.32 0.99 3.80
C LEU A 26 7.24 0.27 2.46
N PHE A 27 8.02 0.68 1.45
CA PHE A 27 8.04 0.06 0.12
C PHE A 27 8.88 -1.21 0.04
N ALA A 28 9.83 -1.40 0.97
CA ALA A 28 10.67 -2.59 1.05
C ALA A 28 9.82 -3.89 1.16
N PRO A 29 10.36 -5.08 0.89
CA PRO A 29 9.65 -6.33 1.21
C PRO A 29 9.39 -6.46 2.73
N PHE A 30 8.47 -7.33 3.12
CA PHE A 30 8.33 -7.72 4.52
C PHE A 30 9.57 -8.52 4.95
N ARG A 31 10.05 -8.23 6.17
CA ARG A 31 11.04 -9.08 6.84
C ARG A 31 10.30 -10.21 7.57
N LEU A 32 11.04 -11.24 7.98
CA LEU A 32 10.50 -12.33 8.79
C LEU A 32 9.78 -11.76 10.01
N LYS A 33 8.50 -12.15 10.20
CA LYS A 33 7.69 -11.70 11.33
C LYS A 33 8.35 -12.02 12.68
N ALA A 34 9.06 -13.14 12.77
CA ALA A 34 9.81 -13.53 13.97
C ALA A 34 10.98 -12.57 14.32
N ALA A 35 11.55 -11.87 13.33
CA ALA A 35 12.66 -10.95 13.57
C ALA A 35 12.19 -9.60 14.16
N ASN A 36 11.01 -9.13 13.76
CA ASN A 36 10.38 -7.94 14.32
C ASN A 36 8.86 -7.96 14.06
N PRO A 37 8.06 -8.52 14.98
CA PRO A 37 6.62 -8.65 14.78
C PRO A 37 5.92 -7.28 14.82
N GLU A 38 6.37 -6.35 15.65
CA GLU A 38 5.78 -5.02 15.79
C GLU A 38 5.91 -4.20 14.49
N SER A 39 7.10 -4.19 13.89
CA SER A 39 7.34 -3.51 12.61
C SER A 39 6.54 -4.16 11.47
N TRP A 40 6.41 -5.48 11.50
CA TRP A 40 5.61 -6.23 10.53
C TRP A 40 4.13 -5.82 10.64
N GLU A 41 3.55 -5.82 11.84
CA GLU A 41 2.15 -5.46 12.07
C GLU A 41 1.87 -3.99 11.75
N MET A 42 2.77 -3.08 12.10
CA MET A 42 2.65 -1.67 11.76
C MET A 42 2.58 -1.47 10.25
N LYS A 43 3.43 -2.16 9.50
CA LYS A 43 3.48 -2.09 8.04
C LYS A 43 2.25 -2.72 7.40
N MET A 44 1.80 -3.87 7.92
CA MET A 44 0.58 -4.52 7.48
C MET A 44 -0.62 -3.60 7.68
N LYS A 45 -0.80 -3.06 8.90
CA LYS A 45 -1.87 -2.12 9.23
C LYS A 45 -1.86 -0.89 8.33
N PHE A 46 -0.69 -0.31 8.09
CA PHE A 46 -0.54 0.85 7.20
C PHE A 46 -1.06 0.55 5.78
N TRP A 47 -0.59 -0.53 5.18
CA TRP A 47 -0.94 -0.85 3.80
C TRP A 47 -2.37 -1.39 3.65
N SER A 48 -2.89 -2.13 4.63
CA SER A 48 -4.29 -2.55 4.65
C SER A 48 -5.23 -1.34 4.72
N GLU A 49 -4.88 -0.33 5.50
CA GLU A 49 -5.68 0.90 5.58
C GLU A 49 -5.63 1.70 4.27
N MET A 50 -4.44 1.80 3.65
CA MET A 50 -4.28 2.38 2.31
C MET A 50 -5.16 1.67 1.27
N LEU A 51 -5.15 0.33 1.26
CA LEU A 51 -5.99 -0.45 0.35
C LEU A 51 -7.49 -0.21 0.57
N ARG A 52 -7.94 -0.16 1.84
CA ARG A 52 -9.34 0.15 2.16
C ARG A 52 -9.73 1.54 1.69
N GLN A 53 -8.89 2.54 1.96
CA GLN A 53 -9.14 3.92 1.55
C GLN A 53 -9.15 4.04 0.03
N TRP A 54 -8.28 3.30 -0.66
CA TRP A 54 -8.25 3.21 -2.11
C TRP A 54 -9.55 2.62 -2.68
N CYS A 55 -10.01 1.48 -2.16
CA CYS A 55 -11.30 0.89 -2.55
C CYS A 55 -12.46 1.86 -2.33
N HIS A 56 -12.46 2.54 -1.18
CA HIS A 56 -13.49 3.52 -0.85
C HIS A 56 -13.49 4.71 -1.82
N CYS A 57 -12.32 5.20 -2.22
CA CYS A 57 -12.22 6.30 -3.19
C CYS A 57 -12.65 5.88 -4.60
N ARG A 58 -12.39 4.63 -4.99
CA ARG A 58 -12.79 4.10 -6.30
C ARG A 58 -14.27 3.67 -6.33
N GLY A 59 -14.88 3.40 -5.17
CA GLY A 59 -16.22 2.84 -5.07
C GLY A 59 -16.29 1.37 -5.48
N ASP A 60 -15.16 0.68 -5.52
CA ASP A 60 -15.04 -0.71 -5.98
C ASP A 60 -14.24 -1.54 -4.95
N PRO A 61 -14.87 -2.57 -4.34
CA PRO A 61 -14.24 -3.42 -3.33
C PRO A 61 -13.21 -4.40 -3.90
N VAL A 62 -13.11 -4.57 -5.22
CA VAL A 62 -12.21 -5.57 -5.83
C VAL A 62 -10.76 -5.12 -5.80
N VAL A 63 -9.94 -5.70 -4.92
CA VAL A 63 -8.51 -5.39 -4.83
C VAL A 63 -7.69 -6.36 -5.67
N SER A 64 -6.90 -5.83 -6.60
CA SER A 64 -5.81 -6.54 -7.27
C SER A 64 -4.47 -6.02 -6.77
N ALA A 65 -3.56 -6.93 -6.41
CA ALA A 65 -2.20 -6.55 -5.99
C ALA A 65 -1.45 -5.79 -7.09
N ALA A 66 -1.67 -6.15 -8.37
CA ALA A 66 -1.08 -5.47 -9.51
C ALA A 66 -1.59 -4.03 -9.64
N ASP A 67 -2.92 -3.84 -9.54
CA ASP A 67 -3.53 -2.51 -9.64
C ASP A 67 -3.12 -1.64 -8.46
N ALA A 68 -3.09 -2.20 -7.25
CA ALA A 68 -2.67 -1.49 -6.05
C ALA A 68 -1.20 -1.03 -6.13
N LYS A 69 -0.29 -1.86 -6.68
CA LYS A 69 1.10 -1.47 -6.91
C LYS A 69 1.24 -0.27 -7.84
N VAL A 70 0.42 -0.23 -8.90
CA VAL A 70 0.39 0.89 -9.85
C VAL A 70 -0.24 2.12 -9.21
N ALA A 71 -1.35 1.96 -8.50
CA ALA A 71 -2.05 3.05 -7.81
C ALA A 71 -1.20 3.70 -6.70
N PHE A 72 -0.37 2.90 -6.01
CA PHE A 72 0.54 3.36 -4.97
C PHE A 72 1.95 3.65 -5.48
N GLN A 73 2.16 3.69 -6.79
CA GLN A 73 3.45 4.02 -7.37
C GLN A 73 3.86 5.44 -6.97
N ARG A 74 5.08 5.57 -6.45
CA ARG A 74 5.65 6.86 -6.02
C ARG A 74 7.07 7.01 -6.55
N LYS A 75 7.35 8.13 -7.21
CA LYS A 75 8.68 8.45 -7.78
C LYS A 75 9.24 7.30 -8.66
N GLY A 76 8.38 6.65 -9.44
CA GLY A 76 8.78 5.52 -10.30
C GLY A 76 9.01 4.19 -9.56
N ARG A 77 8.78 4.12 -8.26
CA ARG A 77 8.88 2.89 -7.46
C ARG A 77 7.49 2.37 -7.13
N MET A 78 7.35 1.05 -7.14
CA MET A 78 6.15 0.35 -6.66
C MET A 78 6.45 -0.33 -5.33
N PRO A 79 5.49 -0.39 -4.41
CA PRO A 79 5.67 -1.08 -3.13
C PRO A 79 5.75 -2.60 -3.34
N SER A 80 6.89 -3.21 -3.05
CA SER A 80 7.13 -4.65 -3.25
C SER A 80 6.38 -5.51 -2.23
N CYS A 81 5.91 -4.92 -1.13
CA CYS A 81 5.22 -5.63 -0.05
C CYS A 81 3.73 -5.86 -0.31
N ILE A 82 3.11 -5.21 -1.30
CA ILE A 82 1.64 -5.24 -1.48
C ILE A 82 1.10 -6.64 -1.72
N ASP A 83 1.84 -7.53 -2.41
CA ASP A 83 1.37 -8.91 -2.63
C ASP A 83 1.09 -9.61 -1.31
N ILE A 84 2.01 -9.49 -0.35
CA ILE A 84 1.90 -10.08 0.99
C ILE A 84 0.75 -9.42 1.76
N VAL A 85 0.53 -8.12 1.60
CA VAL A 85 -0.59 -7.42 2.26
C VAL A 85 -1.93 -7.95 1.75
N VAL A 86 -2.08 -8.07 0.43
CA VAL A 86 -3.31 -8.57 -0.20
C VAL A 86 -3.55 -10.03 0.18
N GLU A 87 -2.51 -10.87 0.18
CA GLU A 87 -2.60 -12.25 0.63
C GLU A 87 -3.04 -12.34 2.10
N GLU A 88 -2.43 -11.56 2.99
CA GLU A 88 -2.78 -11.58 4.42
C GLU A 88 -4.19 -11.05 4.67
N MET A 89 -4.66 -10.05 3.90
CA MET A 89 -6.02 -9.54 4.01
C MET A 89 -7.09 -10.54 3.56
N PHE A 90 -6.72 -11.53 2.76
CA PHE A 90 -7.61 -12.60 2.29
C PHE A 90 -7.65 -13.80 3.24
N ARG A 91 -6.63 -13.98 4.09
CA ARG A 91 -6.55 -15.05 5.09
C ARG A 91 -7.50 -14.80 6.25
#